data_AF-A0A2G9RMF1-F1
#
_entry.id   AF-A0A2G9RMF1-F1
#
_cell.length_a   1.000
_cell.length_b   1.000
_cell.length_c   1.000
_cell.angle_alpha   90.00
_cell.angle_beta   90.00
_cell.angle_gamma   90.00
#
_symmetry.space_group_name_H-M   'P 1'
#
loop_
_entity.id
_entity.type
_entity.pdbx_description
1 polymer ?
#
loop_
_entity_poly.entity_id
_entity_poly.type
_entity_poly.pdbx_seq_one_letter_code
_entity_poly.pdbx_strand_id
1 'polypeptide(L)'
;MAALSDMDGAVSTPKEDRLAAVRGVLQQNRQFLDFFWDIAKPEQEVRLKATEDLIEFLKASEKEDELKYTFKRLVDGLAATRESARPGFSLALAQVVQCFEEIPLTTVFEYIDEKYNLQRVKKKLIRNAAFGNFFGVLALFQSGRLTKDTKVLLQCVQLLQSLAQYRDDLKDLPRKTLVDILSEVGN
;
A
#
# COMPACT_ATOMS: atom_id res chain seq x y z
N MET A 1 -67.92 -11.23 -17.28
CA MET A 1 -66.86 -10.48 -18.00
C MET A 1 -65.81 -10.11 -16.95
N ALA A 2 -64.88 -11.02 -16.69
CA ALA A 2 -63.81 -10.83 -15.71
C ALA A 2 -62.49 -10.99 -16.46
N ALA A 3 -61.74 -9.90 -16.56
CA ALA A 3 -60.38 -9.88 -17.08
C ALA A 3 -59.57 -8.96 -16.17
N LEU A 4 -58.27 -9.27 -16.09
CA LEU A 4 -57.16 -8.48 -15.54
C LEU A 4 -56.86 -8.71 -14.05
N SER A 5 -55.89 -9.59 -13.81
CA SER A 5 -54.56 -9.14 -13.37
C SER A 5 -53.58 -10.32 -13.36
N ASP A 6 -52.82 -10.48 -14.44
CA ASP A 6 -51.61 -11.28 -14.44
C ASP A 6 -50.59 -10.59 -13.52
N MET A 7 -50.35 -11.19 -12.35
CA MET A 7 -49.19 -10.87 -11.53
C MET A 7 -48.00 -11.67 -12.06
N ASP A 8 -47.35 -11.14 -13.09
CA ASP A 8 -46.07 -11.66 -13.57
C ASP A 8 -44.95 -11.22 -12.62
N GLY A 9 -44.91 -11.87 -11.45
CA GLY A 9 -43.76 -11.82 -10.56
C GLY A 9 -42.68 -12.71 -11.15
N ALA A 10 -41.72 -12.12 -11.85
CA ALA A 10 -40.52 -12.81 -12.31
C ALA A 10 -39.76 -13.38 -11.10
N VAL A 11 -40.02 -14.64 -10.76
CA VAL A 11 -39.24 -15.39 -9.78
C VAL A 11 -37.94 -15.78 -10.48
N SER A 12 -36.86 -15.05 -10.21
CA SER A 12 -35.52 -15.42 -10.68
C SER A 12 -35.15 -16.81 -10.16
N THR A 13 -34.50 -17.62 -11.01
CA THR A 13 -34.19 -19.01 -10.61
C THR A 13 -32.94 -19.06 -9.72
N PRO A 14 -32.84 -20.00 -8.76
CA PRO A 14 -31.69 -20.12 -7.85
C PRO A 14 -30.32 -20.36 -8.53
N LYS A 15 -30.29 -20.61 -9.84
CA LYS A 15 -29.07 -20.72 -10.64
C LYS A 15 -28.63 -19.37 -11.22
N GLU A 16 -29.57 -18.53 -11.63
CA GLU A 16 -29.31 -17.18 -12.14
C GLU A 16 -28.80 -16.26 -11.04
N ASP A 17 -29.38 -16.34 -9.84
CA ASP A 17 -28.91 -15.57 -8.67
C ASP A 17 -27.49 -15.96 -8.27
N ARG A 18 -27.15 -17.26 -8.34
CA ARG A 18 -25.78 -17.74 -8.08
C ARG A 18 -24.79 -17.27 -9.14
N LEU A 19 -25.16 -17.30 -10.42
CA LEU A 19 -24.32 -16.81 -11.52
C LEU A 19 -24.10 -15.29 -11.43
N ALA A 20 -25.13 -14.54 -11.07
CA ALA A 20 -25.04 -13.10 -10.83
C ALA A 20 -24.12 -12.79 -9.64
N ALA A 21 -24.25 -13.53 -8.53
CA ALA A 21 -23.37 -13.40 -7.36
C ALA A 21 -21.90 -13.69 -7.72
N VAL A 22 -21.63 -14.77 -8.46
CA VAL A 22 -20.26 -15.11 -8.90
C VAL A 22 -19.68 -14.02 -9.81
N ARG A 23 -20.47 -13.47 -10.73
CA ARG A 23 -20.03 -12.35 -11.58
C ARG A 23 -19.73 -11.09 -10.76
N GLY A 24 -20.56 -10.78 -9.77
CA GLY A 24 -20.35 -9.66 -8.85
C GLY A 24 -19.04 -9.78 -8.08
N VAL A 25 -18.73 -10.96 -7.53
CA VAL A 25 -17.47 -11.22 -6.80
C VAL A 25 -16.26 -11.08 -7.72
N LEU A 26 -16.32 -11.62 -8.94
CA LEU A 26 -15.22 -11.51 -9.91
C LEU A 26 -14.97 -10.05 -10.34
N GLN A 27 -16.03 -9.26 -10.49
CA GLN A 27 -15.93 -7.85 -10.84
C GLN A 27 -15.31 -7.02 -9.71
N GLN A 28 -15.72 -7.25 -8.46
CA GLN A 28 -15.11 -6.61 -7.29
C GLN A 28 -13.62 -6.96 -7.17
N ASN A 29 -13.25 -8.23 -7.36
CA ASN A 29 -11.85 -8.64 -7.34
C ASN A 29 -11.03 -7.95 -8.44
N ARG A 30 -11.62 -7.76 -9.63
CA ARG A 30 -10.94 -7.03 -10.71
C ARG A 30 -10.73 -5.56 -10.35
N GLN A 31 -11.78 -4.88 -9.87
CA GLN A 31 -11.70 -3.49 -9.44
C GLN A 31 -10.64 -3.30 -8.35
N PHE A 32 -10.61 -4.19 -7.37
CA PHE A 32 -9.60 -4.19 -6.31
C PHE A 32 -8.17 -4.27 -6.86
N LEU A 33 -7.94 -5.11 -7.87
CA LEU A 33 -6.62 -5.25 -8.48
C LEU A 33 -6.24 -4.06 -9.37
N ASP A 34 -7.22 -3.39 -9.98
CA ASP A 34 -6.99 -2.22 -10.84
C ASP A 34 -6.44 -1.02 -10.05
N PHE A 35 -6.78 -0.88 -8.76
CA PHE A 35 -6.20 0.17 -7.90
C PHE A 35 -4.67 0.14 -7.88
N PHE A 36 -4.05 -1.03 -7.78
CA PHE A 36 -2.58 -1.15 -7.76
C PHE A 36 -1.94 -0.80 -9.10
N TRP A 37 -2.64 -1.05 -10.20
CA TRP A 37 -2.19 -0.64 -11.52
C TRP A 37 -2.20 0.88 -11.65
N ASP A 38 -3.25 1.53 -11.13
CA ASP A 38 -3.43 2.97 -11.17
C ASP A 38 -2.49 3.70 -10.20
N ILE A 39 -2.22 3.15 -9.01
CA ILE A 39 -1.20 3.64 -8.08
C ILE A 39 0.20 3.67 -8.72
N ALA A 40 0.47 2.75 -9.64
CA ALA A 40 1.77 2.71 -10.32
C ALA A 40 1.92 3.77 -11.42
N LYS A 41 0.85 4.43 -11.87
CA LYS A 41 0.85 5.35 -13.01
C LYS A 41 1.61 6.66 -12.71
N PRO A 42 2.25 7.30 -13.70
CA PRO A 42 3.00 8.54 -13.50
C PRO A 42 2.11 9.77 -13.25
N GLU A 43 0.84 9.73 -13.62
CA GLU A 43 -0.13 10.82 -13.39
C GLU A 43 -0.50 10.91 -11.90
N GLN A 44 -0.22 12.06 -11.28
CA GLN A 44 -0.47 12.25 -9.84
C GLN A 44 -1.94 12.09 -9.47
N GLU A 45 -2.85 12.70 -10.23
CA GLU A 45 -4.29 12.64 -9.97
C GLU A 45 -4.81 11.20 -9.98
N VAL A 46 -4.34 10.39 -10.93
CA VAL A 46 -4.74 8.98 -11.05
C VAL A 46 -4.26 8.18 -9.85
N ARG A 47 -3.02 8.41 -9.40
CA ARG A 47 -2.49 7.73 -8.20
C ARG A 47 -3.25 8.09 -6.93
N LEU A 48 -3.52 9.38 -6.74
CA LEU A 48 -4.23 9.87 -5.56
C LEU A 48 -5.64 9.29 -5.53
N LYS A 49 -6.35 9.37 -6.65
CA LYS A 49 -7.71 8.83 -6.76
C LYS A 49 -7.75 7.32 -6.49
N ALA A 50 -6.84 6.56 -7.09
CA ALA A 50 -6.75 5.12 -6.86
C ALA A 50 -6.41 4.76 -5.41
N THR A 51 -5.65 5.59 -4.70
CA THR A 51 -5.34 5.37 -3.29
C THR A 51 -6.54 5.65 -2.40
N GLU A 52 -7.27 6.73 -2.66
CA GLU A 52 -8.53 7.04 -1.98
C GLU A 52 -9.55 5.91 -2.17
N ASP A 53 -9.76 5.50 -3.42
CA ASP A 53 -10.72 4.44 -3.77
C ASP A 53 -10.32 3.08 -3.16
N LEU A 54 -9.02 2.76 -3.09
CA LEU A 54 -8.51 1.57 -2.41
C LEU A 54 -8.84 1.59 -0.91
N ILE A 55 -8.68 2.73 -0.24
CA ILE A 55 -8.96 2.86 1.20
C ILE A 55 -10.47 2.75 1.45
N GLU A 56 -11.30 3.40 0.65
CA GLU A 56 -12.76 3.28 0.73
C GLU A 56 -13.21 1.83 0.53
N PHE A 57 -12.64 1.15 -0.47
CA PHE A 57 -12.91 -0.25 -0.73
C PHE A 57 -12.56 -1.14 0.47
N LEU A 58 -11.37 -0.95 1.07
CA LEU A 58 -10.94 -1.74 2.23
C LEU A 58 -11.80 -1.49 3.47
N LYS A 59 -12.23 -0.24 3.69
CA LYS A 59 -13.15 0.11 4.78
C LYS A 59 -14.52 -0.55 4.60
N ALA A 60 -15.00 -0.67 3.36
CA ALA A 60 -16.29 -1.28 3.05
C ALA A 60 -16.28 -2.82 3.03
N SER A 61 -15.13 -3.41 2.73
CA SER A 61 -15.02 -4.86 2.53
C SER A 61 -15.10 -5.67 3.83
N GLU A 62 -14.64 -5.11 4.96
CA GLU A 62 -14.46 -5.82 6.26
C GLU A 62 -13.65 -7.14 6.17
N LYS A 63 -13.03 -7.45 5.02
CA LYS A 63 -12.23 -8.66 4.81
C LYS A 63 -10.77 -8.43 5.17
N GLU A 64 -10.32 -9.08 6.23
CA GLU A 64 -8.92 -9.07 6.67
C GLU A 64 -7.94 -9.54 5.58
N ASP A 65 -8.37 -10.48 4.71
CA ASP A 65 -7.54 -11.01 3.63
C ASP A 65 -7.20 -9.97 2.56
N GLU A 66 -8.11 -9.04 2.27
CA GLU A 66 -7.89 -7.97 1.28
C GLU A 66 -6.94 -6.90 1.85
N LEU A 67 -7.03 -6.62 3.14
CA LEU A 67 -6.07 -5.74 3.83
C LEU A 67 -4.67 -6.36 3.85
N LYS A 68 -4.55 -7.65 4.18
CA LYS A 68 -3.27 -8.40 4.11
C LYS A 68 -2.70 -8.42 2.70
N TYR A 69 -3.53 -8.67 1.69
CA TYR A 69 -3.11 -8.63 0.30
C TYR A 69 -2.62 -7.23 -0.09
N THR A 70 -3.38 -6.20 0.26
CA THR A 70 -3.03 -4.79 -0.02
C THR A 70 -1.68 -4.47 0.59
N PHE A 71 -1.50 -4.77 1.87
CA PHE A 71 -0.25 -4.51 2.57
C PHE A 71 0.94 -5.15 1.85
N LYS A 72 0.85 -6.44 1.55
CA LYS A 72 1.88 -7.17 0.78
C LYS A 72 2.15 -6.51 -0.56
N ARG A 73 1.09 -6.15 -1.30
CA ARG A 73 1.20 -5.61 -2.66
C ARG A 73 1.81 -4.21 -2.68
N LEU A 74 1.46 -3.36 -1.71
CA LEU A 74 2.03 -2.03 -1.55
C LEU A 74 3.50 -2.11 -1.18
N VAL A 75 3.86 -2.98 -0.23
CA VAL A 75 5.25 -3.21 0.15
C VAL A 75 6.04 -3.71 -1.06
N ASP A 76 5.56 -4.70 -1.81
CA ASP A 76 6.20 -5.18 -3.06
C ASP A 76 6.52 -4.03 -4.03
N GLY A 77 5.60 -3.06 -4.15
CA GLY A 77 5.68 -1.92 -5.04
C GLY A 77 6.74 -0.86 -4.64
N LEU A 78 7.21 -0.85 -3.40
CA LEU A 78 8.25 0.09 -2.94
C LEU A 78 9.56 -0.09 -3.70
N ALA A 79 9.86 -1.33 -4.12
CA ALA A 79 11.03 -1.69 -4.92
C ALA A 79 10.71 -1.90 -6.41
N ALA A 80 9.60 -1.31 -6.91
CA ALA A 80 9.18 -1.44 -8.30
C ALA A 80 10.31 -1.09 -9.28
N THR A 81 10.39 -1.82 -10.39
CA THR A 81 11.35 -1.57 -11.45
C THR A 81 11.17 -0.19 -12.06
N ARG A 82 9.91 0.21 -12.27
CA ARG A 82 9.54 1.53 -12.78
C ARG A 82 9.68 2.59 -11.68
N GLU A 83 10.62 3.51 -11.88
CA GLU A 83 10.96 4.53 -10.87
C GLU A 83 9.76 5.43 -10.51
N SER A 84 8.92 5.78 -11.51
CA SER A 84 7.73 6.61 -11.29
C SER A 84 6.65 5.95 -10.44
N ALA A 85 6.67 4.62 -10.28
CA ALA A 85 5.68 3.90 -9.48
C ALA A 85 6.01 3.93 -7.98
N ARG A 86 7.29 3.98 -7.62
CA ARG A 86 7.74 3.82 -6.21
C ARG A 86 7.15 4.88 -5.27
N PRO A 87 7.12 6.18 -5.63
CA PRO A 87 6.48 7.18 -4.78
C PRO A 87 4.97 6.95 -4.61
N GLY A 88 4.30 6.41 -5.64
CA GLY A 88 2.88 6.05 -5.58
C GLY A 88 2.61 4.97 -4.55
N PHE A 89 3.37 3.87 -4.60
CA PHE A 89 3.26 2.80 -3.62
C PHE A 89 3.64 3.22 -2.20
N SER A 90 4.64 4.10 -2.05
CA SER A 90 5.04 4.67 -0.76
C SER A 90 3.91 5.49 -0.13
N LEU A 91 3.31 6.40 -0.90
CA LEU A 91 2.19 7.21 -0.43
C LEU A 91 0.97 6.35 -0.09
N ALA A 92 0.62 5.40 -0.97
CA ALA A 92 -0.50 4.50 -0.71
C ALA A 92 -0.29 3.67 0.56
N LEU A 93 0.93 3.18 0.80
CA LEU A 93 1.26 2.49 2.04
C LEU A 93 1.14 3.42 3.25
N ALA A 94 1.60 4.67 3.14
CA ALA A 94 1.46 5.66 4.21
C ALA A 94 0.00 5.88 4.60
N GLN A 95 -0.89 6.06 3.61
CA GLN A 95 -2.31 6.30 3.87
C GLN A 95 -3.05 5.06 4.41
N VAL A 96 -2.70 3.85 3.94
CA VAL A 96 -3.23 2.60 4.51
C VAL A 96 -2.78 2.46 5.96
N VAL A 97 -1.48 2.61 6.26
CA VAL A 97 -0.96 2.51 7.63
C VAL A 97 -1.54 3.61 8.53
N GLN A 98 -1.84 4.78 8.00
CA GLN A 98 -2.52 5.84 8.73
C GLN A 98 -3.99 5.51 9.03
N CYS A 99 -4.72 4.94 8.08
CA CYS A 99 -6.15 4.63 8.23
C CYS A 99 -6.45 3.39 9.08
N PHE A 100 -5.56 2.39 9.04
CA PHE A 100 -5.72 1.09 9.69
C PHE A 100 -4.75 0.99 10.88
N GLU A 101 -5.08 1.68 11.97
CA GLU A 101 -4.24 1.74 13.17
C GLU A 101 -4.09 0.38 13.88
N GLU A 102 -4.98 -0.57 13.61
CA GLU A 102 -4.90 -1.94 14.12
C GLU A 102 -3.62 -2.67 13.69
N ILE A 103 -2.97 -2.22 12.60
CA ILE A 103 -1.67 -2.72 12.19
C ILE A 103 -0.58 -1.94 12.94
N PRO A 104 0.23 -2.59 13.79
CA PRO A 104 1.33 -1.93 14.48
C PRO A 104 2.44 -1.48 13.51
N LEU A 105 3.01 -0.29 13.71
CA LEU A 105 4.14 0.18 12.90
C LEU A 105 5.34 -0.78 12.96
N THR A 106 5.56 -1.43 14.11
CA THR A 106 6.63 -2.42 14.28
C THR A 106 6.46 -3.57 13.27
N THR A 107 5.25 -4.10 13.09
CA THR A 107 4.97 -5.17 12.12
C THR A 107 5.24 -4.71 10.68
N VAL A 108 4.89 -3.46 10.37
CA VAL A 108 5.14 -2.89 9.05
C VAL A 108 6.64 -2.77 8.78
N PHE A 109 7.38 -2.22 9.74
CA PHE A 109 8.83 -2.06 9.65
C PHE A 109 9.54 -3.42 9.52
N GLU A 110 9.20 -4.39 10.37
CA GLU A 110 9.78 -5.75 10.34
C GLU A 110 9.55 -6.42 8.98
N TYR A 111 8.36 -6.27 8.39
CA TYR A 111 8.07 -6.83 7.08
C TYR A 111 8.90 -6.17 5.96
N ILE A 112 9.09 -4.85 6.01
CA ILE A 112 9.94 -4.11 5.08
C ILE A 112 11.40 -4.55 5.23
N ASP A 113 11.91 -4.61 6.45
CA ASP A 113 13.30 -4.99 6.76
C ASP A 113 13.59 -6.44 6.35
N GLU A 114 12.68 -7.37 6.62
CA GLU A 114 12.83 -8.76 6.18
C GLU A 114 12.87 -8.87 4.65
N LYS A 115 11.94 -8.20 3.98
CA LYS A 115 11.79 -8.27 2.52
C LYS A 115 12.97 -7.63 1.78
N TYR A 116 13.46 -6.50 2.30
CA TYR A 116 14.50 -5.70 1.67
C TYR A 116 15.82 -5.77 2.43
N ASN A 117 16.07 -6.86 3.15
CA ASN A 117 17.27 -7.04 3.94
C ASN A 117 18.54 -6.96 3.07
N LEU A 118 19.31 -5.89 3.21
CA LEU A 118 20.47 -5.58 2.38
C LEU A 118 21.60 -6.63 2.48
N GLN A 119 21.64 -7.40 3.56
CA GLN A 119 22.65 -8.45 3.77
C GLN A 119 22.26 -9.77 3.13
N ARG A 120 20.95 -10.04 2.98
CA ARG A 120 20.43 -11.31 2.45
C ARG A 120 20.12 -11.25 0.95
N VAL A 121 19.81 -10.07 0.41
CA VAL A 121 19.46 -9.93 -1.01
C VAL A 121 20.68 -10.18 -1.92
N LYS A 122 20.42 -10.76 -3.09
CA LYS A 122 21.45 -10.96 -4.13
C LYS A 122 22.03 -9.61 -4.54
N LYS A 123 23.34 -9.56 -4.87
CA LYS A 123 24.04 -8.33 -5.30
C LYS A 123 23.29 -7.52 -6.38
N LYS A 124 22.66 -8.20 -7.35
CA LYS A 124 21.89 -7.56 -8.43
C LYS A 124 20.60 -6.86 -7.97
N LEU A 125 20.09 -7.20 -6.79
CA LEU A 125 18.85 -6.66 -6.22
C LEU A 125 19.09 -5.66 -5.09
N ILE A 126 20.34 -5.41 -4.71
CA ILE A 126 20.69 -4.46 -3.64
C ILE A 126 20.10 -3.07 -3.92
N ARG A 127 20.20 -2.60 -5.17
CA ARG A 127 19.60 -1.32 -5.60
C ARG A 127 18.09 -1.28 -5.32
N ASN A 128 17.36 -2.30 -5.76
CA ASN A 128 15.92 -2.39 -5.55
C ASN A 128 15.57 -2.46 -4.05
N ALA A 129 16.34 -3.22 -3.27
CA ALA A 129 16.17 -3.30 -1.82
C ALA A 129 16.46 -1.97 -1.13
N ALA A 130 17.46 -1.21 -1.59
CA ALA A 130 17.75 0.13 -1.07
C ALA A 130 16.57 1.08 -1.32
N PHE A 131 15.97 1.06 -2.52
CA PHE A 131 14.73 1.79 -2.78
C PHE A 131 13.55 1.30 -1.94
N GLY A 132 13.38 -0.02 -1.80
CA GLY A 132 12.32 -0.61 -0.97
C GLY A 132 12.39 -0.13 0.48
N ASN A 133 13.58 -0.16 1.09
CA ASN A 133 13.81 0.36 2.43
C ASN A 133 13.57 1.87 2.51
N PHE A 134 14.10 2.66 1.57
CA PHE A 134 13.93 4.11 1.57
C PHE A 134 12.45 4.52 1.49
N PHE A 135 11.72 4.00 0.50
CA PHE A 135 10.29 4.30 0.34
C PHE A 135 9.43 3.69 1.45
N GLY A 136 9.88 2.61 2.08
CA GLY A 136 9.25 2.05 3.27
C GLY A 136 9.36 2.98 4.48
N VAL A 137 10.56 3.48 4.77
CA VAL A 137 10.75 4.49 5.84
C VAL A 137 9.98 5.77 5.53
N LEU A 138 9.99 6.22 4.27
CA LEU A 138 9.22 7.38 3.86
C LEU A 138 7.71 7.19 4.11
N ALA A 139 7.18 5.99 3.83
CA ALA A 139 5.77 5.67 4.07
C ALA A 139 5.44 5.70 5.57
N LEU A 140 6.31 5.11 6.41
CA LEU A 140 6.15 5.13 7.87
C LEU A 140 6.17 6.55 8.42
N PHE A 141 7.09 7.39 7.95
CA PHE A 141 7.15 8.80 8.32
C PHE A 141 5.88 9.55 7.90
N GLN A 142 5.48 9.44 6.62
CA GLN A 142 4.32 10.14 6.07
C GLN A 142 2.98 9.67 6.65
N SER A 143 2.91 8.48 7.25
CA SER A 143 1.71 8.04 7.98
C SER A 143 1.39 8.91 9.20
N GLY A 144 2.34 9.73 9.67
CA GLY A 144 2.20 10.56 10.87
C GLY A 144 2.19 9.77 12.19
N ARG A 145 2.33 8.44 12.13
CA ARG A 145 2.32 7.57 13.32
C ARG A 145 3.72 7.40 13.94
N LEU A 146 4.79 7.70 13.19
CA LEU A 146 6.17 7.41 13.59
C LEU A 146 6.62 8.16 14.86
N THR A 147 6.14 9.38 15.09
CA THR A 147 6.45 10.18 16.27
C THR A 147 5.93 9.57 17.58
N LYS A 148 4.93 8.68 17.48
CA LYS A 148 4.32 7.98 18.63
C LYS A 148 5.02 6.64 18.95
N ASP A 149 5.88 6.14 18.06
CA ASP A 149 6.58 4.86 18.20
C ASP A 149 8.10 5.07 18.16
N THR A 150 8.69 5.41 19.31
CA THR A 150 10.12 5.69 19.46
C THR A 150 11.01 4.52 19.04
N LYS A 151 10.53 3.28 19.19
CA LYS A 151 11.27 2.08 18.79
C LYS A 151 11.41 2.04 17.27
N VAL A 152 10.29 2.14 16.54
CA VAL A 152 10.30 2.13 15.08
C VAL A 152 11.00 3.36 14.52
N LEU A 153 10.86 4.52 15.16
CA LEU A 153 11.59 5.74 14.81
C LEU A 153 13.11 5.52 14.83
N LEU A 154 13.64 4.95 15.92
CA LEU A 154 15.07 4.65 16.02
C LEU A 154 15.53 3.67 14.93
N GLN A 155 14.74 2.63 14.67
CA GLN A 155 15.03 1.66 13.61
C GLN A 155 15.03 2.32 12.21
N CYS A 156 14.09 3.23 11.94
CA CYS A 156 14.04 4.00 10.70
C CYS A 156 15.28 4.91 10.54
N VAL A 157 15.70 5.60 11.61
CA VAL A 157 16.91 6.43 11.60
C VAL A 157 18.17 5.59 11.31
N GLN A 158 18.32 4.45 11.98
CA GLN A 158 19.44 3.53 11.74
C GLN A 158 19.45 3.00 10.30
N LEU A 159 18.28 2.65 9.77
CA LEU A 159 18.14 2.19 8.40
C LEU A 159 18.52 3.29 7.40
N LEU A 160 18.03 4.53 7.57
CA LEU A 160 18.40 5.66 6.71
C LEU A 160 19.91 5.98 6.75
N GLN A 161 20.54 5.88 7.93
CA GLN A 161 22.00 6.01 8.07
C GLN A 161 22.74 4.94 7.27
N SER A 162 22.29 3.68 7.36
CA SER A 162 22.86 2.59 6.57
C SER A 162 22.61 2.79 5.06
N LEU A 163 21.51 3.44 4.67
CA LEU A 163 21.20 3.70 3.27
C LEU A 163 22.05 4.84 2.67
N ALA A 164 22.62 5.72 3.50
CA ALA A 164 23.44 6.84 3.05
C ALA A 164 24.73 6.41 2.33
N GLN A 165 25.14 5.14 2.47
CA GLN A 165 26.27 4.55 1.74
C GLN A 165 25.92 4.19 0.28
N TYR A 166 24.63 4.08 -0.09
CA TYR A 166 24.15 3.77 -1.44
C TYR A 166 23.88 5.04 -2.26
N ARG A 167 24.83 5.98 -2.22
CA ARG A 167 24.68 7.32 -2.80
C ARG A 167 24.47 7.31 -4.32
N ASP A 168 25.05 6.33 -5.01
CA ASP A 168 24.90 6.19 -6.47
C ASP A 168 23.45 5.90 -6.88
N ASP A 169 22.68 5.26 -6.01
CA ASP A 169 21.29 4.90 -6.25
C ASP A 169 20.30 5.91 -5.65
N LEU A 170 20.48 6.25 -4.37
CA LEU A 170 19.54 7.05 -3.60
C LEU A 170 19.90 8.53 -3.53
N LYS A 171 21.06 8.93 -4.06
CA LYS A 171 21.58 10.31 -4.01
C LYS A 171 21.55 10.85 -2.57
N ASP A 172 20.94 12.01 -2.36
CA ASP A 172 20.82 12.64 -1.04
C ASP A 172 19.45 12.41 -0.38
N LEU A 173 18.59 11.58 -0.97
CA LEU A 173 17.23 11.34 -0.46
C LEU A 173 17.22 10.81 0.99
N PRO A 174 18.04 9.82 1.40
CA PRO A 174 18.02 9.33 2.77
C PRO A 174 18.42 10.39 3.79
N ARG A 175 19.36 11.27 3.44
CA ARG A 175 19.80 12.38 4.30
C ARG A 175 18.70 13.44 4.45
N LYS A 176 18.02 13.80 3.36
CA LYS A 176 16.90 14.75 3.39
C LYS A 176 15.77 14.23 4.28
N THR A 177 15.33 13.00 4.06
CA THR A 177 14.28 12.38 4.89
C THR A 177 14.70 12.27 6.35
N LEU A 178 15.97 12.02 6.65
CA LEU A 178 16.45 12.05 8.04
C LEU A 178 16.32 13.44 8.67
N VAL A 179 16.66 14.51 7.96
CA VAL A 179 16.49 15.90 8.42
C VAL A 179 15.01 16.22 8.64
N ASP A 180 14.14 15.80 7.73
CA ASP A 180 12.69 16.00 7.85
C ASP A 180 12.14 15.30 9.10
N ILE A 181 12.52 14.04 9.34
CA ILE A 181 12.14 13.29 10.55
C ILE A 181 12.61 14.00 11.82
N LEU A 182 13.87 14.45 11.86
CA LEU A 182 14.42 15.12 13.03
C LEU A 182 13.74 16.46 13.30
N SER A 183 13.35 17.18 12.24
CA SER A 183 12.63 18.45 12.36
C SER A 183 11.22 18.25 12.91
N GLU A 184 10.53 17.18 12.49
CA GLU A 184 9.19 16.83 12.98
C GLU A 184 9.21 16.39 14.46
N VAL A 185 10.23 15.63 14.88
CA VAL A 185 10.36 15.18 16.28
C VAL A 185 10.75 16.32 17.23
N GLY A 186 11.38 17.38 16.71
CA GLY A 186 11.79 18.54 17.49
C GLY A 186 10.67 19.57 17.75
N ASN A 187 9.52 19.43 17.09
CA ASN A 187 8.32 20.27 17.27
C ASN A 187 7.37 19.68 18.32
#